data_AF-A0A2E7BSW2-F1
#
_entry.id   AF-A0A2E7BSW2-F1
#
_cell.length_a   1.000
_cell.length_b   1.000
_cell.length_c   1.000
_cell.angle_alpha   90.00
_cell.angle_beta   90.00
_cell.angle_gamma   90.00
#
_symmetry.space_group_name_H-M   'P 1'
#
loop_
_entity.id
_entity.type
_entity.pdbx_description
1 polymer ?
#
loop_
_entity_poly.entity_id
_entity_poly.type
_entity_poly.pdbx_seq_one_letter_code
_entity_poly.pdbx_strand_id
1 'polypeptide(L)'
;MLLTLIFIFLTALVGIVLQRRRRDRCLKDFEAYRVTVEFTDGTLVWGRLSVFPQDIELFYPQPHEDKRGHKEYSYVLFAERIGDVQAIYRYHDELSEAHQAERRREIERTWRPSLARRTWRGLRNMLNTFGDAFNQSVGVWLSAAKKGGGRIVSSQDKHLAQIGKTVLGAAANAFEPVLERYIGRRVVIEELRGEDWVEHIGVLKEYTAQWIELLDCRDEDDFEFSLKEVDRLRLNRDLDFIVKTSPPGPEETPTPNLSLRLENHGTEELIVKRFEAPDYRHEMGALLPPGGSLEELLTDLPPSLFQAVDPEQLPDEIALRGTERLGDDEVEIRPDEQPALPDLRVVVQGVREVDRLLPRSRAVLRHGGEPEESWFESLRRKKMDP
;
A
#
# COMPACT_ATOMS: atom_id res chain seq x y z
N MET A 1 26.53 -41.39 9.91
CA MET A 1 26.33 -40.64 11.18
C MET A 1 26.89 -39.22 11.11
N LEU A 2 28.20 -39.01 10.90
CA LEU A 2 28.77 -37.65 10.82
C LEU A 2 28.27 -36.87 9.58
N LEU A 3 28.25 -37.50 8.40
CA LEU A 3 27.76 -36.89 7.16
C LEU A 3 26.27 -36.51 7.23
N THR A 4 25.44 -37.34 7.88
CA THR A 4 24.01 -37.06 8.08
C THR A 4 23.78 -35.91 9.06
N LEU A 5 24.59 -35.81 10.13
CA LEU A 5 24.55 -34.69 11.06
C LEU A 5 24.99 -33.38 10.39
N ILE A 6 26.06 -33.42 9.60
CA ILE A 6 26.53 -32.26 8.81
C ILE A 6 25.47 -31.82 7.81
N PHE A 7 24.81 -32.76 7.13
CA PHE A 7 23.74 -32.44 6.17
C PHE A 7 22.55 -31.79 6.87
N ILE A 8 22.05 -32.36 7.98
CA ILE A 8 20.96 -31.76 8.77
C ILE A 8 21.34 -30.36 9.25
N PHE A 9 22.56 -30.19 9.77
CA PHE A 9 23.03 -28.89 10.24
C PHE A 9 23.14 -27.86 9.11
N LEU A 10 23.69 -28.24 7.94
CA LEU A 10 23.76 -27.37 6.77
C LEU A 10 22.37 -26.99 6.25
N THR A 11 21.43 -27.94 6.17
CA THR A 11 20.06 -27.63 5.75
C THR A 11 19.33 -26.72 6.73
N ALA A 12 19.51 -26.90 8.04
CA ALA A 12 18.98 -26.01 9.07
C ALA A 12 19.61 -24.62 9.01
N LEU A 13 20.93 -24.53 8.82
CA LEU A 13 21.65 -23.27 8.70
C LEU A 13 21.21 -22.48 7.46
N VAL A 14 21.13 -23.16 6.31
CA VAL A 14 20.60 -22.57 5.06
C VAL A 14 19.15 -22.13 5.25
N GLY A 15 18.32 -22.93 5.95
CA GLY A 15 16.96 -22.57 6.30
C GLY A 15 16.87 -21.28 7.12
N ILE A 16 17.69 -21.15 8.17
CA ILE A 16 17.74 -19.95 9.03
C ILE A 16 18.20 -18.71 8.23
N VAL A 17 19.22 -18.86 7.39
CA VAL A 17 19.74 -17.74 6.56
C VAL A 17 18.70 -17.29 5.53
N LEU A 18 18.04 -18.24 4.86
CA LEU A 18 16.96 -17.93 3.92
C LEU A 18 15.76 -17.27 4.63
N GLN A 19 15.43 -17.74 5.83
CA GLN A 19 14.32 -17.19 6.61
C GLN A 19 14.60 -15.76 7.09
N ARG A 20 15.83 -15.48 7.57
CA ARG A 20 16.22 -14.12 7.97
C ARG A 20 16.20 -13.11 6.83
N ARG A 21 16.29 -13.57 5.58
CA ARG A 21 16.20 -12.72 4.38
C ARG A 21 14.81 -12.74 3.74
N ARG A 22 13.88 -13.52 4.29
CA ARG A 22 12.54 -13.65 3.73
C ARG A 22 11.73 -12.41 4.10
N ARG A 23 11.31 -11.69 3.08
CA ARG A 23 10.36 -10.58 3.18
C ARG A 23 8.95 -11.11 3.01
N ASP A 24 7.98 -10.44 3.62
CA ASP A 24 6.57 -10.77 3.38
C ASP A 24 6.25 -10.54 1.89
N ARG A 25 5.47 -11.44 1.30
CA ARG A 25 5.22 -11.43 -0.15
C ARG A 25 4.19 -10.38 -0.52
N CYS A 26 3.13 -10.23 0.28
CA CYS A 26 2.11 -9.21 0.03
C CYS A 26 2.74 -7.82 0.13
N LEU A 27 3.57 -7.59 1.17
CA LEU A 27 4.30 -6.32 1.29
C LEU A 27 5.26 -6.11 0.11
N LYS A 28 5.97 -7.16 -0.32
CA LYS A 28 6.91 -7.06 -1.45
C LYS A 28 6.22 -6.67 -2.75
N ASP A 29 4.97 -7.06 -2.97
CA ASP A 29 4.22 -6.70 -4.16
C ASP A 29 3.85 -5.19 -4.21
N PHE A 30 4.03 -4.49 -3.09
CA PHE A 30 3.92 -3.04 -2.95
C PHE A 30 5.30 -2.35 -2.86
N GLU A 31 6.41 -3.08 -2.95
CA GLU A 31 7.77 -2.53 -2.88
C GLU A 31 8.02 -1.51 -4.01
N ALA A 32 8.64 -0.38 -3.67
CA ALA A 32 8.92 0.76 -4.53
C ALA A 32 7.70 1.53 -5.08
N TYR A 33 6.48 1.10 -4.78
CA TYR A 33 5.27 1.88 -5.04
C TYR A 33 5.12 2.99 -4.00
N ARG A 34 4.47 4.08 -4.40
CA ARG A 34 3.90 5.04 -3.45
C ARG A 34 2.67 4.39 -2.83
N VAL A 35 2.63 4.38 -1.50
CA VAL A 35 1.54 3.78 -0.72
C VAL A 35 1.14 4.74 0.39
N THR A 36 -0.08 4.56 0.87
CA THR A 36 -0.56 5.14 2.12
C THR A 36 -0.74 4.02 3.12
N VAL A 37 -0.15 4.20 4.30
CA VAL A 37 -0.31 3.35 5.46
C VAL A 37 -1.26 4.05 6.41
N GLU A 38 -2.37 3.39 6.70
CA GLU A 38 -3.35 3.81 7.67
C GLU A 38 -3.14 3.03 8.96
N PHE A 39 -3.08 3.74 10.09
CA PHE A 39 -2.99 3.16 11.42
C PHE A 39 -4.37 3.04 12.07
N THR A 40 -4.50 2.17 13.07
CA THR A 40 -5.77 1.94 13.79
C THR A 40 -6.27 3.16 14.57
N ASP A 41 -5.41 4.17 14.79
CA ASP A 41 -5.79 5.44 15.40
C ASP A 41 -6.26 6.50 14.38
N GLY A 42 -6.34 6.14 13.09
CA GLY A 42 -6.70 7.03 11.98
C GLY A 42 -5.54 7.84 11.43
N THR A 43 -4.33 7.70 11.97
CA THR A 43 -3.15 8.36 11.42
C THR A 43 -2.85 7.81 10.02
N LEU A 44 -2.58 8.71 9.07
CA LEU A 44 -2.14 8.37 7.72
C LEU A 44 -0.68 8.74 7.55
N VAL A 45 0.11 7.82 7.01
CA VAL A 45 1.50 8.07 6.60
C VAL A 45 1.66 7.55 5.18
N TRP A 46 2.15 8.39 4.29
CA TRP A 46 2.34 8.05 2.89
C TRP A 46 3.82 8.10 2.50
N GLY A 47 4.19 7.38 1.45
CA GLY A 47 5.55 7.43 0.94
C GLY A 47 5.86 6.25 0.02
N ARG A 48 7.08 6.23 -0.50
CA ARG A 48 7.57 5.11 -1.29
C ARG A 48 7.98 3.96 -0.39
N LEU A 49 7.33 2.81 -0.53
CA LEU A 49 7.53 1.66 0.35
C LEU A 49 8.86 0.93 0.07
N SER A 50 9.62 0.69 1.13
CA SER A 50 10.75 -0.24 1.17
C SER A 50 10.48 -1.33 2.20
N VAL A 51 10.65 -2.59 1.79
CA VAL A 51 10.31 -3.75 2.61
C VAL A 51 11.58 -4.45 3.08
N PHE A 52 11.73 -4.58 4.38
CA PHE A 52 12.78 -5.36 5.04
C PHE A 52 12.18 -6.63 5.65
N PRO A 53 13.00 -7.60 6.12
CA PRO A 53 12.49 -8.86 6.66
C PRO A 53 11.59 -8.70 7.91
N GLN A 54 11.77 -7.63 8.69
CA GLN A 54 11.03 -7.39 9.93
C GLN A 54 10.30 -6.05 9.92
N ASP A 55 10.78 -5.09 9.15
CA ASP A 55 10.34 -3.70 9.19
C ASP A 55 9.96 -3.22 7.79
N ILE A 56 9.21 -2.13 7.74
CA ILE A 56 8.96 -1.39 6.50
C ILE A 56 9.36 0.07 6.67
N GLU A 57 9.73 0.71 5.58
CA GLU A 57 10.10 2.13 5.55
C GLU A 57 9.37 2.84 4.43
N LEU A 58 8.81 4.01 4.72
CA LEU A 58 8.16 4.88 3.75
C LEU A 58 9.07 6.08 3.52
N PHE A 59 9.63 6.20 2.32
CA PHE A 59 10.43 7.36 1.95
C PHE A 59 9.53 8.52 1.52
N TYR A 60 9.74 9.69 2.12
CA TYR A 60 9.11 10.91 1.69
C TYR A 60 9.90 11.50 0.51
N PRO A 61 9.25 11.90 -0.59
CA PRO A 61 9.91 12.58 -1.70
C PRO A 61 10.51 13.93 -1.30
N GLN A 62 9.84 14.65 -0.40
CA GLN A 62 10.32 15.85 0.24
C GLN A 62 10.43 15.66 1.75
N PRO A 63 11.34 16.36 2.44
CA PRO A 63 11.42 16.28 3.89
C PRO A 63 10.10 16.75 4.50
N HIS A 64 9.43 15.87 5.24
CA HIS A 64 8.25 16.19 6.01
C HIS A 64 8.67 16.98 7.26
N GLU A 65 8.03 18.11 7.53
CA GLU A 65 8.29 18.89 8.74
C GLU A 65 7.28 18.50 9.83
N ASP A 66 7.78 17.97 10.95
CA ASP A 66 6.92 17.60 12.07
C ASP A 66 6.37 18.84 12.80
N LYS A 67 5.45 18.63 13.75
CA LYS A 67 4.85 19.70 14.57
C LYS A 67 5.88 20.51 15.39
N ARG A 68 7.13 20.06 15.47
CA ARG A 68 8.22 20.67 16.25
C ARG A 68 9.29 21.29 15.35
N GLY A 69 9.10 21.26 14.02
CA GLY A 69 10.03 21.83 13.04
C GLY A 69 11.17 20.89 12.62
N HIS A 70 11.09 19.59 12.92
CA HIS A 70 12.08 18.61 12.50
C HIS A 70 11.79 18.10 11.10
N LYS A 71 12.82 18.06 10.26
CA LYS A 71 12.76 17.50 8.91
C LYS A 71 12.97 15.99 8.94
N GLU A 72 11.94 15.25 8.54
CA GLU A 72 11.90 13.80 8.42
C GLU A 72 11.98 13.39 6.95
N TYR A 73 12.82 12.42 6.60
CA TYR A 73 13.00 11.96 5.21
C TYR A 73 12.33 10.62 4.94
N SER A 74 12.02 9.88 6.01
CA SER A 74 11.32 8.61 5.93
C SER A 74 10.62 8.28 7.25
N TYR A 75 9.66 7.37 7.17
CA TYR A 75 8.98 6.78 8.31
C TYR A 75 9.31 5.30 8.40
N VAL A 76 10.01 4.89 9.45
CA VAL A 76 10.36 3.48 9.69
C VAL A 76 9.33 2.87 10.65
N LEU A 77 8.63 1.84 10.18
CA LEU A 77 7.71 1.06 10.99
C LEU A 77 8.34 -0.29 11.37
N PHE A 78 8.66 -0.42 12.65
CA PHE A 78 9.24 -1.64 13.20
C PHE A 78 8.21 -2.77 13.34
N ALA A 79 8.70 -4.01 13.31
CA ALA A 79 7.90 -5.23 13.44
C ALA A 79 6.86 -5.20 14.57
N GLU A 80 7.22 -4.66 15.73
CA GLU A 80 6.37 -4.60 16.92
C GLU A 80 5.13 -3.72 16.70
N ARG A 81 5.22 -2.75 15.79
CA ARG A 81 4.15 -1.80 15.46
C ARG A 81 3.40 -2.15 14.18
N ILE A 82 3.80 -3.20 13.46
CA ILE A 82 3.03 -3.69 12.30
C ILE A 82 1.60 -4.06 12.72
N GLY A 83 1.39 -4.48 13.97
CA GLY A 83 0.07 -4.74 14.53
C GLY A 83 -0.84 -3.50 14.60
N ASP A 84 -0.28 -2.29 14.62
CA ASP A 84 -1.02 -1.01 14.67
C ASP A 84 -1.50 -0.58 13.28
N VAL A 85 -1.09 -1.26 12.22
CA VAL A 85 -1.55 -0.95 10.85
C VAL A 85 -2.97 -1.43 10.68
N GLN A 86 -3.83 -0.52 10.20
CA GLN A 86 -5.19 -0.80 9.76
C GLN A 86 -5.14 -1.31 8.32
N ALA A 87 -4.58 -0.55 7.39
CA ALA A 87 -4.45 -0.94 5.99
C ALA A 87 -3.21 -0.31 5.33
N ILE A 88 -2.72 -0.93 4.26
CA ILE A 88 -1.76 -0.30 3.33
C ILE A 88 -2.40 -0.31 1.96
N TYR A 89 -2.46 0.83 1.28
CA TYR A 89 -3.09 0.90 -0.04
C TYR A 89 -2.33 1.80 -0.99
N ARG A 90 -2.51 1.55 -2.29
CA ARG A 90 -1.99 2.40 -3.37
C ARG A 90 -3.12 2.76 -4.30
N TYR A 91 -3.22 4.04 -4.64
CA TYR A 91 -4.20 4.53 -5.59
C TYR A 91 -3.70 4.37 -7.02
N HIS A 92 -4.57 3.96 -7.94
CA HIS A 92 -4.21 3.70 -9.34
C HIS A 92 -3.86 4.97 -10.12
N ASP A 93 -4.55 6.06 -9.80
CA ASP A 93 -4.35 7.40 -10.35
C ASP A 93 -3.02 8.02 -9.90
N GLU A 94 -2.43 7.57 -8.79
CA GLU A 94 -1.12 8.03 -8.28
C GLU A 94 0.06 7.13 -8.71
N LEU A 95 -0.16 6.20 -9.65
CA LEU A 95 0.88 5.33 -10.20
C LEU A 95 1.50 5.91 -11.47
N SER A 96 2.83 5.96 -11.51
CA SER A 96 3.57 6.24 -12.75
C SER A 96 3.24 5.21 -13.83
N GLU A 97 3.42 5.58 -15.11
CA GLU A 97 3.12 4.67 -16.22
C GLU A 97 3.89 3.35 -16.16
N ALA A 98 5.16 3.41 -15.76
CA ALA A 98 6.01 2.24 -15.58
C ALA A 98 5.44 1.31 -14.50
N HIS A 99 5.02 1.87 -13.36
CA HIS A 99 4.38 1.14 -12.26
C HIS A 99 3.02 0.58 -12.65
N GLN A 100 2.21 1.31 -13.42
CA GLN A 100 0.96 0.76 -13.95
C GLN A 100 1.19 -0.39 -14.93
N ALA A 101 2.19 -0.29 -15.81
CA ALA A 101 2.52 -1.36 -16.73
C ALA A 101 3.01 -2.60 -15.99
N GLU A 102 3.79 -2.43 -14.92
CA GLU A 102 4.19 -3.50 -14.02
C GLU A 102 2.99 -4.14 -13.32
N ARG A 103 2.13 -3.32 -12.68
CA ARG A 103 0.87 -3.75 -12.07
C ARG A 103 0.00 -4.56 -13.04
N ARG A 104 -0.23 -4.08 -14.27
CA ARG A 104 -0.99 -4.79 -15.30
C ARG A 104 -0.40 -6.17 -15.63
N ARG A 105 0.93 -6.27 -15.70
CA ARG A 105 1.61 -7.56 -15.90
C ARG A 105 1.42 -8.48 -14.70
N GLU A 106 1.46 -7.96 -13.47
CA GLU A 106 1.21 -8.74 -12.25
C GLU A 106 -0.22 -9.26 -12.17
N ILE A 107 -1.20 -8.43 -12.51
CA ILE A 107 -2.59 -8.83 -12.65
C ILE A 107 -2.75 -9.98 -13.63
N GLU A 108 -2.21 -9.83 -14.85
CA GLU A 108 -2.33 -10.86 -15.88
C GLU A 108 -1.70 -12.18 -15.40
N ARG A 109 -0.58 -12.07 -14.70
CA ARG A 109 0.17 -13.16 -14.09
C ARG A 109 -0.60 -13.88 -12.96
N THR A 110 -1.38 -13.14 -12.17
CA THR A 110 -2.23 -13.68 -11.10
C THR A 110 -3.43 -14.42 -11.68
N TRP A 111 -4.02 -13.88 -12.75
CA TRP A 111 -5.16 -14.50 -13.44
C TRP A 111 -4.76 -15.67 -14.34
N ARG A 112 -3.58 -15.59 -14.96
CA ARG A 112 -3.00 -16.62 -15.83
C ARG A 112 -1.70 -17.18 -15.24
N PRO A 113 -1.74 -17.84 -14.06
CA PRO A 113 -0.54 -18.39 -13.48
C PRO A 113 -0.04 -19.55 -14.36
N SER A 114 1.23 -19.49 -14.75
CA SER A 114 1.89 -20.57 -15.49
C SER A 114 1.86 -21.87 -14.67
N LEU A 115 1.91 -23.02 -15.35
CA LEU A 115 1.92 -24.34 -14.70
C LEU A 115 3.04 -24.43 -13.64
N ALA A 116 4.22 -23.91 -13.95
CA ALA A 116 5.37 -23.86 -13.03
C ALA A 116 5.09 -23.04 -11.75
N ARG A 117 4.33 -21.93 -11.85
CA ARG A 117 3.94 -21.16 -10.66
C ARG A 117 2.92 -21.90 -9.81
N ARG A 118 1.94 -22.55 -10.44
CA ARG A 118 0.96 -23.38 -9.71
C ARG A 118 1.65 -24.50 -8.95
N THR A 119 2.61 -25.19 -9.58
CA THR A 119 3.37 -26.28 -8.96
C THR A 119 4.32 -25.78 -7.88
N TRP A 120 5.02 -24.65 -8.08
CA TRP A 120 5.89 -24.07 -7.06
C TRP A 120 5.10 -23.56 -5.85
N ARG A 121 3.92 -22.96 -6.08
CA ARG A 121 3.01 -22.53 -5.02
C ARG A 121 2.51 -23.74 -4.20
N GLY A 122 2.11 -24.82 -4.87
CA GLY A 122 1.74 -26.08 -4.23
C GLY A 122 2.90 -26.71 -3.42
N LEU A 123 4.09 -26.83 -4.01
CA LEU A 123 5.28 -27.39 -3.36
C LEU A 123 5.69 -26.56 -2.13
N ARG A 124 5.65 -25.24 -2.23
CA ARG A 124 5.98 -24.34 -1.13
C ARG A 124 4.95 -24.38 0.00
N ASN A 125 3.66 -24.50 -0.33
CA ASN A 125 2.60 -24.70 0.64
C ASN A 125 2.77 -26.05 1.37
N MET A 126 3.17 -27.10 0.65
CA MET A 126 3.52 -28.40 1.25
C MET A 126 4.77 -28.33 2.14
N LEU A 127 5.81 -27.57 1.77
CA LEU A 127 7.02 -27.38 2.58
C LEU A 127 6.72 -26.74 3.94
N ASN A 128 5.70 -25.89 4.04
CA ASN A 128 5.22 -25.38 5.33
C ASN A 128 4.58 -26.49 6.20
N THR A 129 3.93 -27.49 5.58
CA THR A 129 3.33 -28.66 6.27
C THR A 129 4.34 -29.77 6.59
N PHE A 130 5.46 -29.87 5.84
CA PHE A 130 6.49 -30.89 6.06
C PHE A 130 7.18 -30.79 7.44
N GLY A 131 7.17 -29.61 8.07
CA GLY A 131 7.64 -29.45 9.46
C GLY A 131 6.90 -30.36 10.45
N ASP A 132 5.59 -30.54 10.28
CA ASP A 132 4.76 -31.36 11.17
C ASP A 132 4.98 -32.86 11.00
N ALA A 133 5.18 -33.33 9.75
CA ALA A 133 5.51 -34.73 9.47
C ALA A 133 6.92 -35.12 9.95
N PHE A 134 7.87 -34.19 9.87
CA PHE A 134 9.21 -34.37 10.41
C PHE A 134 9.18 -34.56 11.94
N ASN A 135 8.35 -33.81 12.67
CA ASN A 135 8.18 -33.93 14.12
C ASN A 135 7.68 -35.32 14.55
N GLN A 136 6.70 -35.89 13.85
CA GLN A 136 6.23 -37.25 14.13
C GLN A 136 7.33 -38.29 13.87
N SER A 137 8.10 -38.12 12.79
CA SER A 137 9.19 -39.05 12.45
C SER A 137 10.36 -38.97 13.44
N VAL A 138 10.75 -37.78 13.91
CA VAL A 138 11.83 -37.59 14.89
C VAL A 138 11.43 -38.15 16.26
N GLY A 139 10.17 -38.00 16.67
CA GLY A 139 9.65 -38.60 17.91
C GLY A 139 9.67 -40.14 17.89
N VAL A 140 9.35 -40.75 16.75
CA VAL A 140 9.42 -42.20 16.53
C VAL A 140 10.88 -42.69 16.50
N TRP A 141 11.79 -41.93 15.87
CA TRP A 141 13.22 -42.24 15.88
C TRP A 141 13.87 -42.10 17.26
N LEU A 142 13.50 -41.08 18.04
CA LEU A 142 13.98 -40.89 19.43
C LEU A 142 13.48 -42.00 20.37
N SER A 143 12.25 -42.48 20.18
CA SER A 143 11.68 -43.58 20.96
C SER A 143 12.25 -44.95 20.54
N ALA A 144 12.58 -45.14 19.26
CA ALA A 144 13.33 -46.30 18.78
C ALA A 144 14.79 -46.32 19.30
N ALA A 145 15.48 -45.16 19.29
CA ALA A 145 16.84 -45.02 19.81
C ALA A 145 16.94 -45.27 21.33
N LYS A 146 15.91 -44.87 22.11
CA LYS A 146 15.82 -45.19 23.55
C LYS A 146 15.63 -46.69 23.85
N LYS A 147 15.05 -47.46 22.92
CA LYS A 147 14.87 -48.92 23.08
C LYS A 147 16.11 -49.75 22.72
N GLY A 148 17.06 -49.18 21.99
CA GLY A 148 18.26 -49.85 21.50
C GLY A 148 19.57 -49.39 22.14
N GLY A 149 19.66 -49.43 23.47
CA GLY A 149 20.94 -49.52 24.21
C GLY A 149 21.93 -48.35 24.11
N GLY A 150 21.97 -47.52 25.16
CA GLY A 150 23.15 -46.69 25.47
C GLY A 150 22.82 -45.40 26.24
N ARG A 151 23.16 -45.34 27.54
CA ARG A 151 23.10 -44.13 28.39
C ARG A 151 24.14 -43.10 27.95
N ILE A 152 23.91 -42.41 26.84
CA ILE A 152 24.74 -41.27 26.41
C ILE A 152 23.82 -40.07 26.09
N VAL A 153 23.91 -39.08 27.00
CA VAL A 153 23.68 -37.64 26.80
C VAL A 153 22.24 -37.12 26.95
N SER A 154 21.91 -36.74 28.19
CA SER A 154 20.73 -35.96 28.57
C SER A 154 20.82 -34.45 28.25
N SER A 155 21.96 -33.94 27.75
CA SER A 155 22.14 -32.52 27.43
C SER A 155 21.91 -32.16 25.95
N GLN A 156 22.07 -33.11 25.02
CA GLN A 156 21.77 -32.91 23.59
C GLN A 156 20.26 -33.00 23.30
N ASP A 157 19.51 -33.74 24.11
CA ASP A 157 18.04 -33.84 24.02
C ASP A 157 17.35 -32.47 24.16
N LYS A 158 17.84 -31.61 25.06
CA LYS A 158 17.32 -30.24 25.24
C LYS A 158 17.66 -29.35 24.04
N HIS A 159 18.85 -29.49 23.47
CA HIS A 159 19.30 -28.71 22.33
C HIS A 159 18.57 -29.09 21.04
N LEU A 160 18.26 -30.39 20.85
CA LEU A 160 17.45 -30.89 19.74
C LEU A 160 15.97 -30.52 19.88
N ALA A 161 15.41 -30.60 21.10
CA ALA A 161 14.05 -30.14 21.37
C ALA A 161 13.90 -28.61 21.17
N GLN A 162 14.95 -27.84 21.47
CA GLN A 162 14.99 -26.40 21.27
C GLN A 162 15.11 -26.04 19.78
N ILE A 163 15.93 -26.76 18.99
CA ILE A 163 15.97 -26.63 17.53
C ILE A 163 14.61 -26.98 16.92
N GLY A 164 13.95 -28.05 17.38
CA GLY A 164 12.58 -28.39 17.00
C GLY A 164 11.58 -27.28 17.32
N LYS A 165 11.68 -26.65 18.49
CA LYS A 165 10.85 -25.50 18.89
C LYS A 165 11.12 -24.24 18.07
N THR A 166 12.36 -23.96 17.69
CA THR A 166 12.71 -22.80 16.84
C THR A 166 12.22 -22.99 15.40
N VAL A 167 12.21 -24.23 14.91
CA VAL A 167 11.58 -24.59 13.62
C VAL A 167 10.04 -24.56 13.72
N LEU A 168 9.46 -24.91 14.87
CA LEU A 168 8.01 -24.84 15.15
C LEU A 168 7.46 -23.41 15.23
N GLY A 169 8.20 -22.46 15.83
CA GLY A 169 7.79 -21.05 15.86
C GLY A 169 7.93 -20.31 14.53
N ALA A 170 8.69 -20.88 13.60
CA ALA A 170 9.00 -20.31 12.29
C ALA A 170 7.98 -20.68 11.19
N ALA A 171 7.12 -21.66 11.45
CA ALA A 171 6.12 -22.20 10.52
C ALA A 171 4.68 -21.85 10.95
N ALA A 172 4.46 -20.62 11.41
CA ALA A 172 3.09 -20.14 11.63
C ALA A 172 2.32 -20.20 10.30
N ASN A 173 1.28 -21.03 10.28
CA ASN A 173 0.55 -21.49 9.09
C ASN A 173 0.06 -20.35 8.18
N ALA A 174 0.86 -20.05 7.16
CA ALA A 174 0.46 -19.16 6.07
C ALA A 174 -0.37 -19.88 5.00
N PHE A 175 -0.55 -21.21 5.06
CA PHE A 175 -1.39 -21.93 4.10
C PHE A 175 -2.80 -22.08 4.64
N GLU A 176 -3.78 -21.55 3.92
CA GLU A 176 -5.19 -21.68 4.24
C GLU A 176 -5.96 -22.17 3.00
N PRO A 177 -6.47 -23.42 3.00
CA PRO A 177 -7.14 -24.01 1.84
C PRO A 177 -8.30 -23.19 1.28
N VAL A 178 -8.98 -22.45 2.17
CA VAL A 178 -10.10 -21.58 1.81
C VAL A 178 -9.61 -20.40 0.98
N LEU A 179 -8.62 -19.64 1.47
CA LEU A 179 -8.04 -18.49 0.76
C LEU A 179 -7.44 -18.92 -0.58
N GLU A 180 -6.75 -20.06 -0.63
CA GLU A 180 -6.13 -20.57 -1.85
C GLU A 180 -7.16 -20.83 -2.98
N ARG A 181 -8.39 -21.26 -2.64
CA ARG A 181 -9.48 -21.47 -3.61
C ARG A 181 -9.96 -20.17 -4.24
N TYR A 182 -9.83 -19.06 -3.51
CA TYR A 182 -10.31 -17.74 -3.93
C TYR A 182 -9.25 -16.88 -4.62
N ILE A 183 -7.99 -17.32 -4.69
CA ILE A 183 -6.94 -16.61 -5.43
C ILE A 183 -7.37 -16.39 -6.89
N GLY A 184 -7.19 -15.16 -7.35
CA GLY A 184 -7.62 -14.65 -8.65
C GLY A 184 -9.12 -14.41 -8.78
N ARG A 185 -9.93 -14.60 -7.74
CA ARG A 185 -11.39 -14.37 -7.79
C ARG A 185 -11.75 -13.05 -7.13
N ARG A 186 -12.84 -12.44 -7.60
CA ARG A 186 -13.49 -11.32 -6.91
C ARG A 186 -14.11 -11.82 -5.61
N VAL A 187 -13.80 -11.14 -4.51
CA VAL A 187 -14.21 -11.47 -3.14
C VAL A 187 -14.65 -10.20 -2.44
N VAL A 188 -15.42 -10.37 -1.36
CA VAL A 188 -15.72 -9.29 -0.42
C VAL A 188 -14.93 -9.59 0.85
N ILE A 189 -14.12 -8.64 1.31
CA ILE A 189 -13.43 -8.73 2.60
C ILE A 189 -14.06 -7.71 3.54
N GLU A 190 -14.60 -8.17 4.65
CA GLU A 190 -14.98 -7.30 5.76
C GLU A 190 -13.77 -7.07 6.65
N GLU A 191 -13.42 -5.81 6.87
CA GLU A 191 -12.35 -5.37 7.75
C GLU A 191 -12.93 -4.72 9.00
N LEU A 192 -12.46 -5.11 10.18
CA LEU A 192 -12.82 -4.44 11.43
C LEU A 192 -12.02 -3.12 11.56
N ARG A 193 -12.72 -1.99 11.52
CA ARG A 193 -12.20 -0.64 11.76
C ARG A 193 -12.88 -0.05 12.98
N GLY A 194 -12.15 0.03 14.10
CA GLY A 194 -12.73 0.42 15.39
C GLY A 194 -13.80 -0.58 15.83
N GLU A 195 -15.05 -0.13 15.89
CA GLU A 195 -16.22 -0.99 16.20
C GLU A 195 -17.02 -1.40 14.95
N ASP A 196 -16.70 -0.82 13.79
CA ASP A 196 -17.46 -1.00 12.56
C ASP A 196 -16.76 -2.00 11.61
N TRP A 197 -17.57 -2.69 10.81
CA TRP A 197 -17.08 -3.54 9.72
C TRP A 197 -17.21 -2.80 8.39
N VAL A 198 -16.09 -2.64 7.69
CA VAL A 198 -16.02 -2.00 6.39
C VAL A 198 -15.81 -3.06 5.31
N GLU A 199 -16.62 -3.04 4.26
CA GLU A 199 -16.52 -3.99 3.15
C GLU A 199 -15.58 -3.48 2.06
N HIS A 200 -14.68 -4.36 1.61
CA HIS A 200 -13.78 -4.14 0.49
C HIS A 200 -14.04 -5.18 -0.59
N ILE A 201 -14.46 -4.74 -1.78
CA ILE A 201 -14.73 -5.62 -2.91
C ILE A 201 -13.56 -5.56 -3.89
N GLY A 202 -12.86 -6.67 -4.09
CA GLY A 202 -11.68 -6.71 -4.96
C GLY A 202 -11.30 -8.12 -5.39
N VAL A 203 -10.23 -8.25 -6.17
CA VAL A 203 -9.67 -9.53 -6.60
C VAL A 203 -8.63 -10.00 -5.59
N LEU A 204 -8.84 -11.16 -4.97
CA LEU A 204 -7.85 -11.74 -4.06
C LEU A 204 -6.61 -12.19 -4.84
N LYS A 205 -5.47 -11.51 -4.66
CA LYS A 205 -4.23 -11.83 -5.39
C LYS A 205 -3.34 -12.79 -4.62
N GLU A 206 -3.10 -12.49 -3.34
CA GLU A 206 -2.13 -13.19 -2.51
C GLU A 206 -2.53 -13.06 -1.03
N TYR A 207 -1.98 -13.95 -0.19
CA TYR A 207 -2.07 -13.83 1.26
C TYR A 207 -0.82 -14.39 1.93
N THR A 208 -0.57 -13.92 3.16
CA THR A 208 0.41 -14.50 4.07
C THR A 208 -0.23 -14.79 5.43
N ALA A 209 0.60 -15.08 6.44
CA ALA A 209 0.12 -15.19 7.81
C ALA A 209 -0.38 -13.82 8.34
N GLN A 210 0.16 -12.71 7.83
CA GLN A 210 -0.13 -11.36 8.32
C GLN A 210 -1.04 -10.57 7.40
N TRP A 211 -1.00 -10.79 6.08
CA TRP A 211 -1.66 -9.91 5.11
C TRP A 211 -2.58 -10.65 4.16
N ILE A 212 -3.63 -9.97 3.72
CA ILE A 212 -4.47 -10.29 2.56
C ILE A 212 -4.24 -9.18 1.53
N GLU A 213 -3.92 -9.54 0.30
CA GLU A 213 -3.75 -8.60 -0.82
C GLU A 213 -4.94 -8.65 -1.76
N LEU A 214 -5.63 -7.52 -1.88
CA LEU A 214 -6.72 -7.29 -2.81
C LEU A 214 -6.28 -6.32 -3.90
N LEU A 215 -6.70 -6.62 -5.13
CA LEU A 215 -6.52 -5.74 -6.27
C LEU A 215 -7.85 -5.18 -6.75
N ASP A 216 -7.81 -3.97 -7.31
CA ASP A 216 -8.96 -3.34 -7.99
C ASP A 216 -10.19 -3.24 -7.09
N CYS A 217 -9.92 -2.79 -5.88
CA CYS A 217 -10.94 -2.27 -4.98
C CYS A 217 -11.38 -0.89 -5.45
N ARG A 218 -12.60 -0.51 -5.06
CA ARG A 218 -13.14 0.83 -5.24
C ARG A 218 -13.36 1.44 -3.86
N ASP A 219 -12.87 2.66 -3.70
CA ASP A 219 -13.08 3.48 -2.52
C ASP A 219 -14.05 4.60 -2.89
N GLU A 220 -15.16 4.69 -2.15
CA GLU A 220 -16.14 5.76 -2.27
C GLU A 220 -16.08 6.60 -1.00
N ASP A 221 -15.29 7.66 -1.00
CA ASP A 221 -15.04 8.47 0.19
C ASP A 221 -14.68 9.93 -0.18
N ASP A 222 -14.46 10.73 0.85
CA ASP A 222 -13.85 12.05 0.73
C ASP A 222 -12.32 11.92 0.68
N PHE A 223 -11.74 12.37 -0.42
CA PHE A 223 -10.30 12.37 -0.64
C PHE A 223 -9.72 13.75 -0.40
N GLU A 224 -8.66 13.81 0.40
CA GLU A 224 -7.90 15.03 0.66
C GLU A 224 -6.63 15.09 -0.22
N PHE A 225 -6.49 16.20 -0.93
CA PHE A 225 -5.31 16.56 -1.72
C PHE A 225 -4.69 17.83 -1.15
N SER A 226 -3.49 17.74 -0.58
CA SER A 226 -2.75 18.90 -0.07
C SER A 226 -1.85 19.49 -1.14
N LEU A 227 -1.89 20.82 -1.33
CA LEU A 227 -1.00 21.52 -2.25
C LEU A 227 0.49 21.37 -1.90
N LYS A 228 0.82 21.18 -0.61
CA LYS A 228 2.19 20.86 -0.18
C LYS A 228 2.73 19.57 -0.79
N GLU A 229 1.85 18.64 -1.17
CA GLU A 229 2.23 17.34 -1.70
C GLU A 229 2.42 17.39 -3.23
N VAL A 230 3.24 18.34 -3.72
CA VAL A 230 3.47 18.62 -5.15
C VAL A 230 3.71 17.34 -5.96
N ASP A 231 4.60 16.45 -5.51
CA ASP A 231 4.85 15.18 -6.18
C ASP A 231 3.63 14.26 -6.26
N ARG A 232 2.75 14.28 -5.26
CA ARG A 232 1.52 13.46 -5.27
C ARG A 232 0.55 13.98 -6.31
N LEU A 233 0.37 15.31 -6.34
CA LEU A 233 -0.54 15.97 -7.28
C LEU A 233 -0.06 15.76 -8.73
N ARG A 234 1.25 15.82 -8.98
CA ARG A 234 1.84 15.54 -10.30
C ARG A 234 1.80 14.08 -10.73
N LEU A 235 1.76 13.15 -9.78
CA LEU A 235 1.54 11.75 -10.09
C LEU A 235 0.08 11.46 -10.41
N ASN A 236 -0.85 12.35 -10.06
CA ASN A 236 -2.26 12.15 -10.27
C ASN A 236 -2.60 12.18 -11.77
N ARG A 237 -3.12 11.06 -12.26
CA ARG A 237 -3.47 10.86 -13.66
C ARG A 237 -4.91 11.25 -13.98
N ASP A 238 -5.75 11.41 -12.97
CA ASP A 238 -7.18 11.63 -13.15
C ASP A 238 -7.59 13.06 -12.78
N LEU A 239 -6.76 13.80 -12.02
CA LEU A 239 -7.04 15.16 -11.60
C LEU A 239 -5.78 16.03 -11.69
N ASP A 240 -5.84 17.10 -12.48
CA ASP A 240 -4.80 18.12 -12.54
C ASP A 240 -5.13 19.30 -11.62
N PHE A 241 -4.10 19.92 -11.06
CA PHE A 241 -4.21 21.06 -10.14
C PHE A 241 -3.41 22.24 -10.69
N ILE A 242 -4.07 23.33 -11.02
CA ILE A 242 -3.43 24.56 -11.49
C ILE A 242 -3.65 25.62 -10.43
N VAL A 243 -2.56 26.19 -9.91
CA VAL A 243 -2.59 27.19 -8.84
C VAL A 243 -2.02 28.48 -9.39
N LYS A 244 -2.77 29.57 -9.27
CA LYS A 244 -2.33 30.92 -9.62
C LYS A 244 -2.33 31.81 -8.39
N THR A 245 -1.32 32.63 -8.26
CA THR A 245 -1.24 33.64 -7.21
C THR A 245 -1.65 35.00 -7.75
N SER A 246 -2.31 35.79 -6.92
CA SER A 246 -2.64 37.18 -7.24
C SER A 246 -2.56 38.05 -6.01
N PRO A 247 -2.24 39.36 -6.15
CA PRO A 247 -2.17 40.25 -5.01
C PRO A 247 -3.55 40.40 -4.33
N PRO A 248 -3.59 40.61 -3.00
CA PRO A 248 -4.85 40.84 -2.31
C PRO A 248 -5.54 42.12 -2.77
N GLY A 249 -6.86 42.14 -2.63
CA GLY A 249 -7.69 43.31 -2.80
C GLY A 249 -7.48 44.37 -1.70
N PRO A 250 -7.98 45.61 -1.90
CA PRO A 250 -7.74 46.71 -0.96
C PRO A 250 -8.34 46.53 0.44
N GLU A 251 -9.38 45.69 0.57
CA GLU A 251 -10.12 45.44 1.82
C GLU A 251 -9.86 44.03 2.39
N GLU A 252 -8.97 43.26 1.77
CA GLU A 252 -8.67 41.86 2.12
C GLU A 252 -7.49 41.75 3.10
N THR A 253 -7.25 40.55 3.61
CA THR A 253 -6.03 40.26 4.37
C THR A 253 -4.78 40.48 3.51
N PRO A 254 -3.62 40.87 4.09
CA PRO A 254 -2.39 41.17 3.33
C PRO A 254 -1.68 39.94 2.75
N THR A 255 -2.36 38.80 2.68
CA THR A 255 -1.90 37.54 2.09
C THR A 255 -2.33 37.47 0.62
N PRO A 256 -1.56 36.80 -0.26
CA PRO A 256 -1.97 36.67 -1.66
C PRO A 256 -3.24 35.83 -1.79
N ASN A 257 -4.04 36.13 -2.79
CA ASN A 257 -5.17 35.30 -3.21
C ASN A 257 -4.66 34.11 -4.03
N LEU A 258 -5.37 32.98 -3.92
CA LEU A 258 -5.07 31.77 -4.68
C LEU A 258 -6.25 31.44 -5.59
N SER A 259 -6.02 31.40 -6.90
CA SER A 259 -6.97 30.80 -7.82
C SER A 259 -6.58 29.35 -8.06
N LEU A 260 -7.47 28.42 -7.70
CA LEU A 260 -7.29 26.99 -7.89
C LEU A 260 -8.21 26.52 -9.01
N ARG A 261 -7.59 25.97 -10.06
CA ARG A 261 -8.27 25.28 -11.15
C ARG A 261 -8.01 23.79 -11.07
N LEU A 262 -9.07 23.00 -11.08
CA LEU A 262 -9.08 21.55 -11.11
C LEU A 262 -9.56 21.09 -12.48
N GLU A 263 -8.84 20.15 -13.10
CA GLU A 263 -9.24 19.54 -14.39
C GLU A 263 -9.39 18.03 -14.21
N ASN A 264 -10.60 17.51 -14.42
CA ASN A 264 -10.89 16.09 -14.25
C ASN A 264 -10.65 15.35 -15.57
N HIS A 265 -9.65 14.49 -15.58
CA HIS A 265 -9.28 13.59 -16.67
C HIS A 265 -9.68 12.13 -16.41
N GLY A 266 -10.24 11.85 -15.23
CA GLY A 266 -10.79 10.55 -14.87
C GLY A 266 -12.10 10.24 -15.62
N THR A 267 -12.64 9.05 -15.34
CA THR A 267 -13.90 8.59 -15.93
C THR A 267 -15.13 8.83 -15.06
N GLU A 268 -14.90 9.20 -13.80
CA GLU A 268 -15.95 9.37 -12.79
C GLU A 268 -16.21 10.86 -12.54
N GLU A 269 -17.46 11.20 -12.23
CA GLU A 269 -17.82 12.53 -11.75
C GLU A 269 -17.32 12.73 -10.32
N LEU A 270 -16.80 13.92 -10.04
CA LEU A 270 -16.28 14.30 -8.74
C LEU A 270 -17.12 15.44 -8.16
N ILE A 271 -17.23 15.50 -6.83
CA ILE A 271 -17.80 16.66 -6.12
C ILE A 271 -16.67 17.34 -5.36
N VAL A 272 -16.31 18.55 -5.77
CA VAL A 272 -15.35 19.38 -5.04
C VAL A 272 -16.11 20.03 -3.89
N LYS A 273 -15.97 19.44 -2.69
CA LYS A 273 -16.75 19.83 -1.52
C LYS A 273 -16.29 21.17 -0.97
N ARG A 274 -14.98 21.28 -0.70
CA ARG A 274 -14.42 22.44 0.00
C ARG A 274 -12.91 22.55 -0.19
N PHE A 275 -12.41 23.74 0.11
CA PHE A 275 -11.00 24.00 0.36
C PHE A 275 -10.81 24.28 1.85
N GLU A 276 -9.80 23.68 2.49
CA GLU A 276 -9.57 23.88 3.92
C GLU A 276 -8.10 23.91 4.33
N ALA A 277 -7.86 24.60 5.43
CA ALA A 277 -6.61 24.65 6.18
C ALA A 277 -6.96 24.73 7.68
N PRO A 278 -6.00 24.64 8.63
CA PRO A 278 -6.31 24.57 10.07
C PRO A 278 -7.28 25.65 10.58
N ASP A 279 -7.19 26.88 10.05
CA ASP A 279 -8.03 28.03 10.44
C ASP A 279 -8.81 28.63 9.27
N TYR A 280 -9.00 27.89 8.18
CA TYR A 280 -9.70 28.36 6.98
C TYR A 280 -10.55 27.28 6.36
N ARG A 281 -11.76 27.64 5.93
CA ARG A 281 -12.66 26.72 5.25
C ARG A 281 -13.51 27.49 4.25
N HIS A 282 -13.49 27.04 3.00
CA HIS A 282 -14.30 27.54 1.89
C HIS A 282 -15.15 26.40 1.34
N GLU A 283 -16.45 26.40 1.67
CA GLU A 283 -17.42 25.41 1.20
C GLU A 283 -17.89 25.75 -0.22
N MET A 284 -18.05 24.73 -1.05
CA MET A 284 -18.41 24.93 -2.45
C MET A 284 -19.44 23.90 -2.95
N GLY A 285 -19.15 22.60 -2.80
CA GLY A 285 -20.05 21.52 -3.23
C GLY A 285 -20.33 21.49 -4.74
N ALA A 286 -19.36 21.83 -5.58
CA ALA A 286 -19.56 21.88 -7.02
C ALA A 286 -19.24 20.55 -7.70
N LEU A 287 -19.98 20.25 -8.78
CA LEU A 287 -19.73 19.10 -9.63
C LEU A 287 -18.57 19.38 -10.58
N LEU A 288 -17.69 18.41 -10.72
CA LEU A 288 -16.59 18.39 -11.67
C LEU A 288 -16.72 17.13 -12.55
N PRO A 289 -17.41 17.23 -13.70
CA PRO A 289 -17.67 16.08 -14.56
C PRO A 289 -16.40 15.58 -15.26
N PRO A 290 -16.39 14.33 -15.76
CA PRO A 290 -15.30 13.81 -16.59
C PRO A 290 -14.99 14.72 -17.78
N GLY A 291 -13.72 15.08 -17.97
CA GLY A 291 -13.26 16.03 -18.98
C GLY A 291 -13.59 17.50 -18.68
N GLY A 292 -14.18 17.79 -17.53
CA GLY A 292 -14.54 19.13 -17.09
C GLY A 292 -13.41 19.85 -16.37
N SER A 293 -13.58 21.16 -16.18
CA SER A 293 -12.71 22.00 -15.37
C SER A 293 -13.53 22.88 -14.44
N LEU A 294 -12.98 23.16 -13.27
CA LEU A 294 -13.55 24.06 -12.27
C LEU A 294 -12.44 25.01 -11.81
N GLU A 295 -12.73 26.30 -11.70
CA GLU A 295 -11.77 27.31 -11.22
C GLU A 295 -12.44 28.13 -10.12
N GLU A 296 -11.77 28.25 -8.98
CA GLU A 296 -12.26 28.96 -7.79
C GLU A 296 -11.20 29.95 -7.30
N LEU A 297 -11.61 31.17 -6.98
CA LEU A 297 -10.75 32.20 -6.38
C LEU A 297 -10.93 32.20 -4.86
N LEU A 298 -9.85 31.90 -4.14
CA LEU A 298 -9.79 31.90 -2.69
C LEU A 298 -9.18 33.21 -2.20
N THR A 299 -9.97 33.98 -1.47
CA THR A 299 -9.58 35.24 -0.83
C THR A 299 -9.52 35.11 0.68
N ASP A 300 -9.01 36.15 1.35
CA ASP A 300 -8.97 36.26 2.82
C ASP A 300 -8.24 35.09 3.50
N LEU A 301 -7.19 34.59 2.84
CA LEU A 301 -6.43 33.44 3.30
C LEU A 301 -5.66 33.76 4.58
N PRO A 302 -5.69 32.90 5.61
CA PRO A 302 -5.03 33.20 6.87
C PRO A 302 -3.50 33.18 6.70
N PRO A 303 -2.76 34.07 7.40
CA PRO A 303 -1.29 34.05 7.38
C PRO A 303 -0.67 32.71 7.80
N SER A 304 -1.39 31.89 8.59
CA SER A 304 -0.94 30.56 9.00
C SER A 304 -0.70 29.61 7.82
N LEU A 305 -1.41 29.81 6.70
CA LEU A 305 -1.28 29.03 5.47
C LEU A 305 0.13 29.14 4.83
N PHE A 306 0.79 30.29 5.05
CA PHE A 306 2.06 30.66 4.44
C PHE A 306 3.25 30.61 5.43
N GLN A 307 3.10 30.02 6.62
CA GLN A 307 4.20 29.98 7.61
C GLN A 307 5.46 29.27 7.11
N ALA A 308 5.29 28.25 6.27
CA ALA A 308 6.37 27.44 5.71
C ALA A 308 6.82 27.92 4.32
N VAL A 309 6.17 28.94 3.75
CA VAL A 309 6.38 29.38 2.36
C VAL A 309 6.34 30.90 2.29
N ASP A 310 7.42 31.50 1.79
CA ASP A 310 7.45 32.94 1.52
C ASP A 310 6.48 33.27 0.37
N PRO A 311 5.42 34.07 0.61
CA PRO A 311 4.47 34.45 -0.42
C PRO A 311 5.08 35.12 -1.65
N GLU A 312 6.21 35.83 -1.50
CA GLU A 312 6.92 36.48 -2.60
C GLU A 312 7.68 35.48 -3.50
N GLN A 313 7.90 34.26 -3.01
CA GLN A 313 8.57 33.18 -3.75
C GLN A 313 7.60 32.23 -4.45
N LEU A 314 6.29 32.41 -4.26
CA LEU A 314 5.30 31.62 -4.96
C LEU A 314 5.32 31.95 -6.46
N PRO A 315 5.22 30.94 -7.33
CA PRO A 315 5.09 31.19 -8.76
C PRO A 315 3.76 31.91 -9.07
N ASP A 316 3.77 32.76 -10.09
CA ASP A 316 2.54 33.42 -10.59
C ASP A 316 1.50 32.38 -11.01
N GLU A 317 1.96 31.30 -11.65
CA GLU A 317 1.16 30.14 -12.04
C GLU A 317 2.01 28.88 -11.93
N ILE A 318 1.42 27.82 -11.40
CA ILE A 318 1.99 26.48 -11.41
C ILE A 318 0.93 25.47 -11.82
N ALA A 319 1.25 24.68 -12.83
CA ALA A 319 0.43 23.56 -13.27
C ALA A 319 1.03 22.24 -12.74
N LEU A 320 0.30 21.59 -11.83
CA LEU A 320 0.60 20.28 -11.29
C LEU A 320 -0.21 19.25 -12.08
N ARG A 321 0.32 18.90 -13.26
CA ARG A 321 -0.29 17.94 -14.17
C ARG A 321 0.36 16.56 -14.04
N GLY A 322 -0.41 15.54 -14.38
CA GLY A 322 0.12 14.21 -14.69
C GLY A 322 1.26 14.28 -15.70
N THR A 323 2.35 13.55 -15.48
CA THR A 323 3.57 13.61 -16.31
C THR A 323 3.33 13.42 -17.81
N GLU A 324 2.32 12.64 -18.17
CA GLU A 324 1.92 12.33 -19.55
C GLU A 324 1.15 13.47 -20.24
N ARG A 325 0.67 14.43 -19.47
CA ARG A 325 -0.05 15.63 -19.94
C ARG A 325 0.80 16.90 -19.88
N LEU A 326 2.06 16.80 -19.46
CA LEU A 326 3.00 17.91 -19.56
C LEU A 326 3.15 18.28 -21.04
N GLY A 327 2.90 19.55 -21.36
CA GLY A 327 3.11 20.07 -22.70
C GLY A 327 4.61 20.15 -23.06
N ASP A 328 4.93 20.22 -24.35
CA ASP A 328 6.32 20.37 -24.82
C ASP A 328 7.03 21.63 -24.25
N ASP A 329 6.26 22.64 -23.85
CA ASP A 329 6.73 23.91 -23.28
C ASP A 329 6.73 23.93 -21.73
N GLU A 330 6.18 22.91 -21.07
CA GLU A 330 6.13 22.83 -19.60
C GLU A 330 7.40 22.16 -19.06
N VAL A 331 8.08 22.84 -18.12
CA VAL A 331 9.32 22.33 -17.52
C VAL A 331 9.00 21.23 -16.51
N GLU A 332 9.61 20.05 -16.68
CA GLU A 332 9.55 18.97 -15.70
C GLU A 332 10.14 19.45 -14.36
N ILE A 333 9.30 19.58 -13.34
CA ILE A 333 9.76 19.90 -11.98
C ILE A 333 10.55 18.71 -11.44
N ARG A 334 11.82 18.89 -11.08
CA ARG A 334 12.62 17.82 -10.50
C ARG A 334 12.35 17.67 -9.00
N PRO A 335 12.59 16.49 -8.39
CA PRO A 335 12.37 16.30 -6.96
C PRO A 335 13.09 17.33 -6.07
N ASP A 336 14.27 17.80 -6.50
CA ASP A 336 15.09 18.82 -5.85
C ASP A 336 14.66 20.28 -6.15
N GLU A 337 13.77 20.48 -7.11
CA GLU A 337 13.30 21.79 -7.59
C GLU A 337 11.81 22.01 -7.31
N GLN A 338 11.19 21.17 -6.48
CA GLN A 338 9.78 21.27 -6.16
C GLN A 338 9.49 22.58 -5.41
N PRO A 339 8.57 23.41 -5.93
CA PRO A 339 8.19 24.65 -5.28
C PRO A 339 7.47 24.36 -3.97
N ALA A 340 7.75 25.17 -2.97
CA ALA A 340 7.02 25.09 -1.71
C ALA A 340 5.65 25.75 -1.92
N LEU A 341 4.57 24.98 -1.76
CA LEU A 341 3.20 25.47 -1.82
C LEU A 341 2.58 25.52 -0.41
N PRO A 342 1.58 26.39 -0.20
CA PRO A 342 0.95 26.52 1.11
C PRO A 342 0.16 25.28 1.52
N ASP A 343 -0.14 25.15 2.83
CA ASP A 343 -0.91 24.02 3.39
C ASP A 343 -2.43 24.14 3.15
N LEU A 344 -2.81 24.24 1.88
CA LEU A 344 -4.20 24.24 1.48
C LEU A 344 -4.59 22.84 1.01
N ARG A 345 -5.71 22.33 1.50
CA ARG A 345 -6.26 21.04 1.11
C ARG A 345 -7.52 21.23 0.29
N VAL A 346 -7.62 20.46 -0.79
CA VAL A 346 -8.84 20.29 -1.56
C VAL A 346 -9.50 19.00 -1.10
N VAL A 347 -10.78 19.06 -0.73
CA VAL A 347 -11.57 17.88 -0.36
C VAL A 347 -12.52 17.53 -1.49
N VAL A 348 -12.32 16.37 -2.08
CA VAL A 348 -13.05 15.88 -3.25
C VAL A 348 -13.74 14.59 -2.91
N GLN A 349 -15.06 14.53 -3.09
CA GLN A 349 -15.81 13.29 -3.00
C GLN A 349 -15.87 12.63 -4.38
N GLY A 350 -15.63 11.32 -4.43
CA GLY A 350 -15.73 10.56 -5.67
C GLY A 350 -15.45 9.08 -5.46
N VAL A 351 -15.12 8.40 -6.56
CA VAL A 351 -14.69 6.99 -6.55
C VAL A 351 -13.24 6.91 -7.01
N ARG A 352 -12.39 6.21 -6.27
CA ARG A 352 -11.01 5.93 -6.68
C ARG A 352 -10.73 4.44 -6.67
N GLU A 353 -9.95 3.98 -7.63
CA GLU A 353 -9.50 2.59 -7.68
C GLU A 353 -8.22 2.40 -6.87
N VAL A 354 -8.17 1.34 -6.07
CA VAL A 354 -7.07 1.04 -5.17
C VAL A 354 -6.71 -0.44 -5.13
N ASP A 355 -5.43 -0.70 -4.88
CA ASP A 355 -4.99 -2.00 -4.35
C ASP A 355 -4.78 -1.89 -2.84
N ARG A 356 -5.15 -2.93 -2.09
CA ARG A 356 -5.15 -2.93 -0.63
C ARG A 356 -4.42 -4.14 -0.06
N LEU A 357 -3.63 -3.90 0.99
CA LEU A 357 -3.15 -4.88 1.93
C LEU A 357 -3.89 -4.71 3.24
N LEU A 358 -4.59 -5.76 3.65
CA LEU A 358 -5.36 -5.79 4.89
C LEU A 358 -4.70 -6.78 5.87
N PRO A 359 -4.52 -6.42 7.15
CA PRO A 359 -4.10 -7.35 8.19
C PRO A 359 -5.10 -8.49 8.30
N ARG A 360 -4.62 -9.72 8.12
CA ARG A 360 -5.46 -10.92 8.18
C ARG A 360 -6.12 -11.10 9.55
N SER A 361 -5.52 -10.59 10.62
CA SER A 361 -6.09 -10.62 11.97
C SER A 361 -7.36 -9.78 12.14
N ARG A 362 -7.67 -8.90 11.19
CA ARG A 362 -8.83 -7.98 11.21
C ARG A 362 -9.79 -8.19 10.03
N ALA A 363 -9.55 -9.22 9.22
CA ALA A 363 -10.25 -9.43 7.96
C ALA A 363 -11.07 -10.73 7.97
N VAL A 364 -12.30 -10.66 7.47
CA VAL A 364 -13.19 -11.81 7.23
C VAL A 364 -13.51 -11.89 5.74
N LEU A 365 -13.30 -13.06 5.14
CA LEU A 365 -13.63 -13.27 3.72
C LEU A 365 -15.07 -13.74 3.55
N ARG A 366 -15.82 -13.04 2.69
CA ARG A 366 -17.13 -13.44 2.17
C ARG A 366 -17.06 -13.74 0.67
N HIS A 367 -17.83 -14.74 0.26
CA HIS A 367 -17.94 -15.12 -1.15
C HIS A 367 -19.22 -14.55 -1.75
N GLY A 368 -19.09 -13.71 -2.79
CA GLY A 368 -20.24 -13.27 -3.61
C GLY A 368 -20.34 -11.77 -3.87
N GLY A 369 -19.29 -11.12 -4.38
CA GLY A 369 -19.44 -9.79 -4.98
C GLY A 369 -20.08 -9.94 -6.36
N GLU A 370 -21.26 -9.37 -6.55
CA GLU A 370 -21.92 -9.32 -7.86
C GLU A 370 -21.07 -8.56 -8.89
N PRO A 371 -21.23 -8.87 -10.20
CA PRO A 371 -20.41 -8.32 -11.26
C PRO A 371 -20.85 -6.89 -11.59
N GLU A 372 -20.28 -5.88 -10.91
CA GLU A 372 -20.07 -4.62 -11.61
C GLU A 372 -18.94 -4.85 -12.61
N GLU A 373 -19.20 -4.50 -13.88
CA GLU A 373 -18.40 -4.84 -15.04
C GLU A 373 -17.00 -4.20 -14.97
N SER A 374 -16.13 -4.74 -14.13
CA SER A 374 -14.75 -4.29 -13.99
C SER A 374 -13.95 -4.62 -15.26
N TRP A 375 -12.88 -3.88 -15.52
CA TRP A 375 -11.93 -4.18 -16.59
C TRP A 375 -11.49 -5.67 -16.58
N PHE A 376 -11.44 -6.29 -15.40
CA PHE A 376 -11.15 -7.71 -15.18
C PHE A 376 -12.19 -8.67 -15.76
N GLU A 377 -13.47 -8.33 -15.65
CA GLU A 377 -14.55 -9.13 -16.24
C GLU A 377 -14.55 -9.02 -17.75
N SER A 378 -14.19 -7.85 -18.30
CA SER A 378 -14.00 -7.67 -19.73
C SER A 378 -12.88 -8.59 -20.29
N LEU A 379 -11.78 -8.77 -19.55
CA LEU A 379 -10.69 -9.70 -19.90
C LEU A 379 -11.13 -11.16 -19.84
N ARG A 380 -12.04 -11.51 -18.92
CA ARG A 380 -12.61 -12.85 -18.81
C ARG A 380 -13.60 -13.13 -19.94
N ARG A 381 -14.42 -12.14 -20.32
CA ARG A 381 -15.44 -12.23 -21.39
C ARG A 381 -14.82 -12.37 -22.78
N LYS A 382 -13.74 -11.64 -23.07
CA LYS A 382 -12.92 -11.82 -24.29
C LYS A 382 -12.33 -13.23 -24.48
N LYS A 383 -12.42 -14.09 -23.47
CA LYS A 383 -12.00 -15.50 -23.52
C LYS A 383 -13.18 -16.48 -23.71
N MET A 384 -14.42 -16.03 -23.52
CA MET A 384 -15.63 -16.85 -23.69
C MET A 384 -16.29 -16.69 -25.06
N ASP A 385 -15.91 -15.68 -25.84
CA ASP A 385 -16.18 -15.66 -27.29
C ASP A 385 -15.05 -16.42 -28.01
N PRO A 386 -15.36 -17.51 -28.76
CA PRO A 386 -14.40 -18.31 -29.51
C PRO A 386 -13.70 -17.55 -30.64
#